data_AF-A0A533W5T2-F1
#
_entry.id   AF-A0A533W5T2-F1
#
_cell.length_a   1.000
_cell.length_b   1.000
_cell.length_c   1.000
_cell.angle_alpha   90.00
_cell.angle_beta   90.00
_cell.angle_gamma   90.00
#
_symmetry.space_group_name_H-M   'P 1'
#
loop_
_entity.id
_entity.type
_entity.pdbx_description
1 polymer ?
#
loop_
_entity_poly.entity_id
_entity_poly.type
_entity_poly.pdbx_seq_one_letter_code
_entity_poly.pdbx_strand_id
1 'polypeptide(L)'
;MSNSVFSSARSTITDNLTDGAGSYLLAFGLDFPDVAVPAGMRIQFRVYAALLSEHITSPFVRGIALRLDELSLSIDGAEDRSVKVVTQTQAGLVTYELQSPNTSLTFGLHYLEVHLAFSTIDINYFGYTVGSSGIEFLKGNLTIGS
;
A
#
# COMPACT_ATOMS: atom_id res chain seq x y z
N MET A 1 -23.00 0.05 -4.11
CA MET A 1 -22.12 0.99 -4.84
C MET A 1 -20.69 0.55 -4.58
N SER A 2 -20.01 -0.04 -5.57
CA SER A 2 -18.63 -0.54 -5.41
C SER A 2 -17.63 0.61 -5.53
N ASN A 3 -17.47 1.39 -4.47
CA ASN A 3 -16.34 2.32 -4.32
C ASN A 3 -15.09 1.55 -3.88
N SER A 4 -14.75 0.46 -4.58
CA SER A 4 -13.47 -0.19 -4.32
C SER A 4 -12.42 0.56 -5.11
N VAL A 5 -11.68 1.45 -4.46
CA VAL A 5 -10.47 2.10 -5.00
C VAL A 5 -9.46 1.05 -5.51
N PHE A 6 -9.56 -0.19 -5.02
CA PHE A 6 -8.80 -1.34 -5.48
C PHE A 6 -9.25 -1.89 -6.84
N SER A 7 -10.38 -1.47 -7.41
CA SER A 7 -10.82 -1.93 -8.74
C SER A 7 -9.89 -1.49 -9.88
N SER A 8 -9.14 -0.40 -9.69
CA SER A 8 -8.09 0.02 -10.61
C SER A 8 -6.71 -0.59 -10.29
N ALA A 9 -6.53 -1.13 -9.08
CA ALA A 9 -5.26 -1.72 -8.68
C ALA A 9 -4.95 -2.97 -9.51
N ARG A 10 -3.70 -3.08 -9.94
CA ARG A 10 -3.19 -4.19 -10.76
C ARG A 10 -2.77 -5.39 -9.91
N SER A 11 -2.39 -5.13 -8.66
CA SER A 11 -2.20 -6.15 -7.63
C SER A 11 -3.00 -5.76 -6.40
N THR A 12 -3.68 -6.72 -5.79
CA THR A 12 -4.44 -6.50 -4.54
C THR A 12 -4.27 -7.71 -3.63
N ILE A 13 -4.06 -7.44 -2.34
CA ILE A 13 -4.03 -8.42 -1.27
C ILE A 13 -5.02 -7.98 -0.21
N THR A 14 -5.69 -8.95 0.40
CA THR A 14 -6.53 -8.74 1.57
C THR A 14 -5.97 -9.53 2.74
N ASP A 15 -5.92 -8.91 3.90
CA ASP A 15 -5.43 -9.55 5.12
C ASP A 15 -6.48 -9.47 6.23
N ASN A 16 -6.54 -10.52 7.05
CA ASN A 16 -7.43 -10.61 8.19
C ASN A 16 -6.60 -10.60 9.47
N LEU A 17 -6.77 -9.55 10.26
CA LEU A 17 -6.06 -9.38 11.51
C LEU A 17 -7.03 -9.52 12.69
N THR A 18 -6.59 -10.13 13.78
CA THR A 18 -7.35 -10.24 15.02
C THR A 18 -6.44 -10.01 16.20
N ASP A 19 -6.87 -9.16 17.11
CA ASP A 19 -6.15 -8.84 18.33
C ASP A 19 -7.09 -8.57 19.51
N GLY A 20 -6.55 -8.03 20.61
CA GLY A 20 -7.32 -7.75 21.82
C GLY A 20 -8.42 -6.70 21.64
N ALA A 21 -8.37 -5.89 20.58
CA ALA A 21 -9.37 -4.88 20.30
C ALA A 21 -10.53 -5.44 19.44
N GLY A 22 -10.28 -6.43 18.59
CA GLY A 22 -11.28 -6.99 17.69
C GLY A 22 -10.71 -7.71 16.47
N SER A 23 -11.49 -7.75 15.39
CA SER A 23 -11.16 -8.38 14.10
C SER A 23 -11.29 -7.38 12.97
N TYR A 24 -10.34 -7.38 12.03
CA TYR A 24 -10.26 -6.38 10.96
C TYR A 24 -9.98 -7.04 9.62
N LEU A 25 -10.64 -6.55 8.58
CA LEU A 25 -10.35 -6.88 7.18
C LEU A 25 -9.63 -5.69 6.56
N LEU A 26 -8.40 -5.92 6.11
CA LEU A 26 -7.54 -4.93 5.47
C LEU A 26 -7.40 -5.24 3.99
N ALA A 27 -7.16 -4.22 3.18
CA ALA A 27 -6.81 -4.38 1.77
C ALA A 27 -5.65 -3.47 1.39
N PHE A 28 -4.75 -4.03 0.60
CA PHE A 28 -3.57 -3.38 0.06
C PHE A 28 -3.56 -3.53 -1.46
N GLY A 29 -3.26 -2.45 -2.18
CA GLY A 29 -3.38 -2.39 -3.63
C GLY A 29 -2.19 -1.69 -4.25
N LEU A 30 -1.71 -2.18 -5.38
CA LEU A 30 -0.65 -1.56 -6.16
C LEU A 30 -1.16 -1.33 -7.58
N ASP A 31 -1.09 -0.09 -8.03
CA ASP A 31 -1.38 0.35 -9.38
C ASP A 31 -0.13 0.91 -10.04
N PHE A 32 0.05 0.58 -11.32
CA PHE A 32 1.21 0.90 -12.14
C PHE A 32 0.82 0.87 -13.62
N PRO A 33 1.62 1.50 -14.50
CA PRO A 33 1.33 1.52 -15.93
C PRO A 33 1.17 0.10 -16.51
N ASP A 34 0.08 -0.12 -17.24
CA ASP A 34 -0.24 -1.36 -17.94
C ASP A 34 0.30 -1.40 -19.38
N VAL A 35 0.92 -0.31 -19.80
CA VAL A 35 1.59 -0.15 -21.10
C VAL A 35 3.08 0.01 -20.90
N ALA A 36 3.85 -0.26 -21.96
CA ALA A 36 5.28 -0.04 -21.95
C ALA A 36 5.60 1.44 -21.66
N VAL A 37 6.41 1.69 -20.64
CA VAL A 37 6.84 3.04 -20.30
C VAL A 37 8.12 3.37 -21.07
N PRO A 38 8.19 4.51 -21.77
CA PRO A 38 9.42 4.91 -22.46
C PRO A 38 10.61 5.04 -21.49
N ALA A 39 11.78 4.64 -21.94
CA ALA A 39 13.01 4.81 -21.17
C ALA A 39 13.33 6.30 -20.93
N GLY A 40 13.85 6.61 -19.74
CA GLY A 40 14.13 7.96 -19.28
C GLY A 40 12.92 8.74 -18.73
N MET A 41 11.72 8.17 -18.75
CA MET A 41 10.51 8.80 -18.21
C MET A 41 10.33 8.53 -16.71
N ARG A 42 9.60 9.43 -16.06
CA ARG A 42 9.15 9.21 -14.68
C ARG A 42 7.99 8.21 -14.67
N ILE A 43 8.11 7.18 -13.84
CA ILE A 43 7.05 6.21 -13.56
C ILE A 43 6.33 6.63 -12.29
N GLN A 44 5.00 6.54 -12.31
CA GLN A 44 4.16 6.74 -11.13
C GLN A 44 3.55 5.40 -10.73
N PHE A 45 3.77 5.00 -9.49
CA PHE A 45 3.08 3.88 -8.86
C PHE A 45 2.16 4.44 -7.78
N ARG A 46 1.00 3.81 -7.60
CA ARG A 46 0.08 4.14 -6.51
C ARG A 46 -0.13 2.93 -5.64
N VAL A 47 0.07 3.13 -4.35
CA VAL A 47 -0.13 2.13 -3.32
C VAL A 47 -1.34 2.55 -2.49
N TYR A 48 -2.29 1.65 -2.35
CA TYR A 48 -3.52 1.84 -1.59
C TYR A 48 -3.46 0.96 -0.35
N ALA A 49 -3.87 1.51 0.79
CA ALA A 49 -4.08 0.78 2.02
C ALA A 49 -5.42 1.20 2.63
N ALA A 50 -6.29 0.23 2.94
CA ALA A 50 -7.62 0.50 3.47
C ALA A 50 -8.03 -0.51 4.54
N LEU A 51 -8.76 -0.01 5.53
CA LEU A 51 -9.55 -0.82 6.46
C LEU A 51 -10.93 -1.04 5.82
N LEU A 52 -11.21 -2.25 5.35
CA LEU A 52 -12.45 -2.58 4.66
C LEU A 52 -13.62 -2.80 5.64
N SER A 53 -13.34 -3.44 6.76
CA SER A 53 -14.33 -3.64 7.83
C SER A 53 -13.64 -3.89 9.17
N GLU A 54 -14.31 -3.49 10.24
CA GLU A 54 -13.89 -3.75 11.61
C GLU A 54 -15.03 -4.40 12.42
N HIS A 55 -14.67 -5.29 13.33
CA HIS A 55 -15.53 -5.82 14.36
C HIS A 55 -14.84 -5.65 15.71
N ILE A 56 -15.25 -4.62 16.46
CA ILE A 56 -14.63 -4.26 17.73
C ILE A 56 -15.32 -5.03 18.86
N THR A 57 -14.53 -5.77 19.64
CA THR A 57 -15.02 -6.54 20.80
C THR A 57 -14.59 -5.94 22.12
N SER A 58 -13.55 -5.09 22.13
CA SER A 58 -13.07 -4.43 23.34
C SER A 58 -14.04 -3.33 23.81
N PRO A 59 -14.34 -3.24 25.13
CA PRO A 59 -15.19 -2.17 25.66
C PRO A 59 -14.47 -0.81 25.73
N PHE A 60 -13.15 -0.76 25.50
CA PHE A 60 -12.34 0.44 25.62
C PHE A 60 -12.05 1.12 24.27
N VAL A 61 -12.17 0.36 23.18
CA VAL A 61 -11.87 0.80 21.81
C VAL A 61 -13.15 1.26 21.12
N ARG A 62 -13.06 2.36 20.38
CA ARG A 62 -14.18 3.03 19.69
C ARG A 62 -14.08 2.99 18.18
N GLY A 63 -12.90 2.68 17.65
CA GLY A 63 -12.62 2.64 16.23
C GLY A 63 -11.20 2.14 16.00
N ILE A 64 -10.93 1.72 14.76
CA ILE A 64 -9.61 1.32 14.32
C ILE A 64 -9.21 2.20 13.15
N ALA A 65 -7.95 2.63 13.17
CA ALA A 65 -7.33 3.24 12.01
C ALA A 65 -6.16 2.38 11.53
N LEU A 66 -5.91 2.43 10.22
CA LEU A 66 -4.74 1.82 9.61
C LEU A 66 -3.65 2.88 9.48
N ARG A 67 -2.43 2.56 9.93
CA ARG A 67 -1.23 3.37 9.74
C ARG A 67 -0.22 2.58 8.93
N LEU A 68 0.28 3.17 7.85
CA LEU A 68 1.48 2.65 7.20
C LEU A 68 2.71 3.18 7.93
N ASP A 69 3.56 2.27 8.39
CA ASP A 69 4.79 2.60 9.10
C ASP A 69 5.97 2.77 8.13
N GLU A 70 6.04 1.91 7.11
CA GLU A 70 7.13 1.91 6.12
C GLU A 70 6.63 1.47 4.74
N LEU A 71 7.29 1.99 3.69
CA LEU A 71 7.02 1.68 2.30
C LEU A 71 8.31 1.71 1.49
N SER A 72 8.62 0.62 0.78
CA SER A 72 9.74 0.56 -0.17
C SER A 72 9.30 -0.09 -1.49
N LEU A 73 9.96 0.29 -2.58
CA LEU A 73 9.80 -0.31 -3.91
C LEU A 73 11.11 -0.97 -4.28
N SER A 74 11.03 -2.21 -4.75
CA SER A 74 12.12 -2.93 -5.38
C SER A 74 11.78 -3.23 -6.84
N ILE A 75 12.76 -3.03 -7.73
CA ILE A 75 12.68 -3.38 -9.14
C ILE A 75 13.78 -4.41 -9.42
N ASP A 76 13.39 -5.58 -9.94
CA ASP A 76 14.28 -6.74 -10.16
C ASP A 76 15.08 -7.16 -8.91
N GLY A 77 14.46 -7.01 -7.73
CA GLY A 77 15.07 -7.35 -6.44
C GLY A 77 16.05 -6.30 -5.89
N ALA A 78 16.24 -5.17 -6.58
CA ALA A 78 17.00 -4.03 -6.08
C ALA A 78 16.05 -2.93 -5.56
N GLU A 79 16.24 -2.51 -4.31
CA GLU A 79 15.49 -1.40 -3.73
C GLU A 79 15.77 -0.09 -4.49
N ASP A 80 14.70 0.55 -4.95
CA ASP A 80 14.78 1.83 -5.64
C ASP A 80 14.79 2.99 -4.64
N ARG A 81 16.00 3.48 -4.36
CA ARG A 81 16.25 4.60 -3.45
C ARG A 81 15.89 5.97 -4.02
N SER A 82 15.55 6.03 -5.32
CA SER A 82 15.19 7.29 -5.99
C SER A 82 13.70 7.62 -5.87
N VAL A 83 12.95 6.75 -5.18
CA VAL A 83 11.51 6.89 -4.98
C VAL A 83 11.16 8.06 -4.08
N LYS A 84 10.38 9.00 -4.62
CA LYS A 84 9.69 10.02 -3.82
C LYS A 84 8.32 9.49 -3.39
N VAL A 85 8.07 9.45 -2.08
CA VAL A 85 6.77 9.11 -1.49
C VAL A 85 5.92 10.37 -1.30
N VAL A 86 4.71 10.39 -1.83
CA VAL A 86 3.72 11.45 -1.59
C VAL A 86 2.47 10.82 -0.98
N THR A 87 2.19 11.17 0.27
CA THR A 87 1.02 10.64 0.99
C THR A 87 -0.20 11.52 0.75
N GLN A 88 -1.31 10.89 0.35
CA GLN A 88 -2.63 11.51 0.29
C GLN A 88 -3.60 10.70 1.15
N THR A 89 -4.09 11.32 2.22
CA THR A 89 -5.01 10.68 3.16
C THR A 89 -6.44 11.11 2.87
N GLN A 90 -7.35 10.15 2.67
CA GLN A 90 -8.80 10.33 2.70
C GLN A 90 -9.40 9.44 3.80
N ALA A 91 -10.63 9.73 4.23
CA ALA A 91 -11.28 8.94 5.27
C ALA A 91 -11.40 7.47 4.85
N GLY A 92 -10.76 6.55 5.60
CA GLY A 92 -10.78 5.10 5.33
C GLY A 92 -9.85 4.62 4.20
N LEU A 93 -9.11 5.53 3.54
CA LEU A 93 -8.17 5.19 2.47
C LEU A 93 -6.90 6.03 2.61
N VAL A 94 -5.76 5.35 2.70
CA VAL A 94 -4.47 5.99 2.56
C VAL A 94 -3.88 5.62 1.20
N THR A 95 -3.51 6.64 0.43
CA THR A 95 -2.84 6.47 -0.87
C THR A 95 -1.43 7.02 -0.79
N TYR A 96 -0.47 6.25 -1.29
CA TYR A 96 0.92 6.64 -1.41
C TYR A 96 1.29 6.64 -2.90
N GLU A 97 1.73 7.77 -3.40
CA GLU A 97 2.30 7.85 -4.75
C GLU A 97 3.81 7.69 -4.64
N LEU A 98 4.35 6.75 -5.41
CA LEU A 98 5.79 6.52 -5.58
C LEU A 98 6.19 7.03 -6.96
N GLN A 99 7.18 7.92 -7.01
CA GLN A 99 7.73 8.41 -8.27
C GLN A 99 9.16 7.89 -8.45
N SER A 100 9.38 7.10 -9.50
CA SER A 100 10.70 6.55 -9.86
C SER A 100 11.16 7.07 -11.23
N PRO A 101 12.35 7.69 -11.35
CA PRO A 101 13.00 7.90 -12.64
C PRO A 101 13.54 6.56 -13.19
N ASN A 102 13.04 6.10 -14.34
CA ASN A 102 13.50 4.83 -14.94
C ASN A 102 14.78 4.95 -15.79
N THR A 103 15.60 5.97 -15.53
CA THR A 103 16.79 6.28 -16.35
C THR A 103 17.87 5.21 -16.29
N SER A 104 17.82 4.33 -15.29
CA SER A 104 18.74 3.21 -15.08
C SER A 104 18.17 1.83 -15.49
N LEU A 105 16.89 1.75 -15.86
CA LEU A 105 16.27 0.49 -16.26
C LEU A 105 16.59 0.18 -17.73
N THR A 106 16.88 -1.09 -18.02
CA THR A 106 17.07 -1.57 -19.39
C THR A 106 15.73 -1.68 -20.12
N PHE A 107 15.74 -1.92 -21.43
CA PHE A 107 14.50 -2.29 -22.13
C PHE A 107 14.06 -3.70 -21.76
N GLY A 108 12.75 -3.92 -21.67
CA GLY A 108 12.16 -5.23 -21.40
C GLY A 108 11.26 -5.27 -20.18
N LEU A 109 11.03 -6.48 -19.68
CA LEU A 109 10.17 -6.76 -18.54
C LEU A 109 10.97 -6.66 -17.24
N HIS A 110 10.44 -5.91 -16.28
CA HIS A 110 10.98 -5.73 -14.94
C HIS A 110 9.96 -6.18 -13.90
N TYR A 111 10.42 -6.90 -12.89
CA TYR A 111 9.59 -7.35 -11.79
C TYR A 111 9.54 -6.27 -10.71
N LEU A 112 8.32 -5.95 -10.26
CA LEU A 112 8.06 -4.98 -9.20
C LEU A 112 7.71 -5.72 -7.91
N GLU A 113 8.25 -5.23 -6.81
CA GLU A 113 7.83 -5.64 -5.48
C GLU A 113 7.77 -4.43 -4.56
N VAL A 114 6.63 -4.21 -3.92
CA VAL A 114 6.45 -3.16 -2.91
C VAL A 114 6.31 -3.82 -1.55
N HIS A 115 7.16 -3.41 -0.61
CA HIS A 115 7.12 -3.87 0.77
C HIS A 115 6.39 -2.83 1.61
N LEU A 116 5.40 -3.28 2.36
CA LEU A 116 4.58 -2.43 3.22
C LEU A 116 4.71 -2.92 4.66
N ALA A 117 5.11 -2.05 5.57
CA ALA A 117 4.94 -2.29 7.00
C ALA A 117 3.77 -1.44 7.50
N PHE A 118 2.87 -2.03 8.27
CA PHE A 118 1.70 -1.35 8.79
C PHE A 118 1.43 -1.69 10.24
N SER A 119 0.67 -0.82 10.90
CA SER A 119 0.11 -1.02 12.24
C SER A 119 -1.36 -0.62 12.27
N THR A 120 -2.16 -1.31 13.08
CA THR A 120 -3.47 -0.81 13.50
C THR A 120 -3.30 0.20 14.63
N ILE A 121 -4.22 1.15 14.71
CA ILE A 121 -4.29 2.16 15.75
C ILE A 121 -5.66 2.03 16.40
N ASP A 122 -5.66 1.63 17.67
CA ASP A 122 -6.88 1.53 18.47
C ASP A 122 -7.24 2.93 18.96
N ILE A 123 -8.39 3.44 18.54
CA ILE A 123 -8.89 4.74 18.95
C ILE A 123 -9.69 4.54 20.24
N ASN A 124 -9.21 5.11 21.34
CA ASN A 124 -9.81 5.04 22.65
C ASN A 124 -10.51 6.36 23.01
N TYR A 125 -11.29 6.38 24.09
CA TYR A 125 -11.97 7.60 24.56
C TYR A 125 -11.03 8.78 24.86
N PHE A 126 -9.81 8.50 25.34
CA PHE A 126 -8.85 9.52 25.79
C PHE A 126 -7.51 9.47 25.04
N GLY A 127 -7.49 8.91 23.83
CA GLY A 127 -6.26 8.84 23.03
C GLY A 127 -6.26 7.69 22.04
N TYR A 128 -5.08 7.18 21.75
CA TYR A 128 -4.90 6.03 20.87
C TYR A 128 -3.75 5.15 21.36
N THR A 129 -3.82 3.87 21.02
CA THR A 129 -2.73 2.91 21.23
C THR A 129 -2.37 2.26 19.90
N VAL A 130 -1.10 1.90 19.73
CA VAL A 130 -0.70 1.08 18.58
C VAL A 130 -1.14 -0.35 18.89
N GLY A 131 -1.95 -0.92 17.99
CA GLY A 131 -2.41 -2.29 18.05
C GLY A 131 -1.40 -3.22 17.38
N SER A 132 -1.89 -4.14 16.57
CA SER A 132 -1.07 -5.12 15.87
C SER A 132 -0.36 -4.53 14.65
N SER A 133 0.78 -5.12 14.30
CA SER A 133 1.54 -4.78 13.09
C SER A 133 1.68 -5.97 12.16
N GLY A 134 1.93 -5.67 10.89
CA GLY A 134 2.11 -6.66 9.83
C GLY A 134 2.97 -6.16 8.69
N ILE A 135 3.31 -7.08 7.80
CA ILE A 135 4.08 -6.80 6.58
C ILE A 135 3.33 -7.42 5.40
N GLU A 136 3.18 -6.65 4.33
CA GLU A 136 2.57 -7.12 3.08
C GLU A 136 3.47 -6.85 1.88
N PHE A 137 3.32 -7.69 0.86
CA PHE A 137 4.12 -7.66 -0.36
C PHE A 137 3.24 -7.56 -1.60
N LEU A 138 3.23 -6.39 -2.24
CA LEU A 138 2.50 -6.21 -3.50
C LEU A 138 3.44 -6.42 -4.69
N LYS A 139 3.00 -7.19 -5.68
CA LYS A 139 3.85 -7.66 -6.78
C LYS A 139 3.30 -7.19 -8.11
N GLY A 140 4.17 -6.96 -9.07
CA GLY A 140 3.76 -6.50 -10.40
C GLY A 140 4.83 -6.72 -11.45
N ASN A 141 4.49 -6.40 -12.69
CA ASN A 141 5.43 -6.42 -13.80
C ASN A 141 5.31 -5.12 -14.59
N LEU A 142 6.44 -4.51 -14.89
CA LEU A 142 6.56 -3.28 -15.64
C LEU A 142 7.32 -3.55 -16.93
N THR A 143 6.87 -3.01 -18.06
CA THR A 143 7.63 -3.08 -19.31
C THR A 143 8.26 -1.73 -19.61
N ILE A 144 9.56 -1.70 -19.85
CA ILE A 144 10.29 -0.53 -20.35
C ILE A 144 10.48 -0.68 -21.86
N GLY A 145 10.00 0.31 -22.60
CA GLY A 145 10.04 0.37 -24.06
C GLY A 145 10.80 1.58 -24.57
N SER A 146 10.93 1.62 -25.89
CA SER A 146 11.45 2.79 -26.64
C SER A 146 10.49 3.97 -26.60
#